data_AF-A0A843WHG7-F1
#
_entry.id   AF-A0A843WHG7-F1
#
_cell.length_a   1.000
_cell.length_b   1.000
_cell.length_c   1.000
_cell.angle_alpha   90.00
_cell.angle_beta   90.00
_cell.angle_gamma   90.00
#
_symmetry.space_group_name_H-M   'P 1'
#
loop_
_entity.id
_entity.type
_entity.pdbx_description
1 polymer ?
#
loop_
_entity_poly.entity_id
_entity_poly.type
_entity_poly.pdbx_seq_one_letter_code
_entity_poly.pdbx_strand_id
1 'polypeptide(L)'
;MVRGGRSRTVSTSVGRGSASPSTTGTASSPTMRVVPPFPFSSPPEVESQHPAVEEGPQLPGRQPCWISGGKIDPGSASRYITTLVHAHIPGPVDSWREFPVPVRDLLFDMFTRRFAFTRLEDLPRARAVWESTAQTNLRKSMWEARDKAMKTTGNRDPMAWLDYDPVWLRRDYWESLCERWAAGAWQEGSQAAKRNRSSIPEKNVHTSGSVSYATHNQKLHHELERAPTFRKLFDRTHKRKGTDDYVSESARTIAETYDRTMAERYAEGTP
;
A
#
# COMPACT_ATOMS: atom_id res chain seq x y z
N MET A 1 12.70 -73.57 25.21
CA MET A 1 11.25 -73.79 25.00
C MET A 1 10.67 -72.51 24.43
N VAL A 2 10.59 -72.35 23.10
CA VAL A 2 9.57 -72.84 22.14
C VAL A 2 8.41 -71.84 21.98
N ARG A 3 8.43 -71.18 20.79
CA ARG A 3 7.35 -70.72 19.88
C ARG A 3 6.34 -69.67 20.37
N GLY A 4 5.85 -68.73 19.55
CA GLY A 4 5.94 -68.45 18.11
C GLY A 4 5.46 -67.00 17.88
N GLY A 5 5.69 -66.31 16.76
CA GLY A 5 5.80 -66.76 15.38
C GLY A 5 4.47 -66.55 14.65
N ARG A 6 4.30 -65.41 13.97
CA ARG A 6 3.47 -65.33 12.75
C ARG A 6 3.85 -64.14 11.86
N SER A 7 4.50 -64.48 10.75
CA SER A 7 4.63 -63.72 9.51
C SER A 7 3.36 -63.83 8.65
N ARG A 8 3.18 -62.87 7.71
CA ARG A 8 2.77 -63.04 6.28
C ARG A 8 3.20 -61.75 5.55
N THR A 9 4.21 -61.72 4.67
CA THR A 9 4.26 -62.10 3.23
C THR A 9 3.16 -61.44 2.39
N VAL A 10 3.46 -60.34 1.66
CA VAL A 10 3.93 -60.25 0.25
C VAL A 10 2.84 -60.56 -0.77
N SER A 11 2.55 -59.61 -1.66
CA SER A 11 2.35 -59.90 -3.09
C SER A 11 2.67 -58.70 -3.98
N THR A 12 3.56 -58.99 -4.91
CA THR A 12 4.09 -58.19 -6.01
C THR A 12 3.10 -58.17 -7.18
N SER A 13 3.05 -57.09 -7.96
CA SER A 13 2.85 -57.22 -9.41
C SER A 13 3.53 -56.09 -10.18
N VAL A 14 4.44 -56.54 -11.06
CA VAL A 14 5.22 -55.80 -12.05
C VAL A 14 4.34 -55.49 -13.26
N GLY A 15 4.53 -54.33 -13.89
CA GLY A 15 4.03 -54.02 -15.22
C GLY A 15 4.96 -53.04 -15.93
N ARG A 16 5.73 -53.53 -16.89
CA ARG A 16 6.74 -52.82 -17.70
C ARG A 16 6.16 -52.63 -19.11
N GLY A 17 6.34 -51.45 -19.71
CA GLY A 17 6.10 -51.17 -21.14
C GLY A 17 6.40 -49.70 -21.43
N SER A 18 7.63 -49.38 -21.87
CA SER A 18 8.06 -49.12 -23.26
C SER A 18 7.77 -47.70 -23.80
N ALA A 19 8.88 -46.98 -23.95
CA ALA A 19 9.27 -45.81 -24.76
C ALA A 19 8.30 -45.08 -25.74
N SER A 20 8.28 -43.73 -25.57
CA SER A 20 8.44 -42.58 -26.53
C SER A 20 7.58 -42.47 -27.81
N PRO A 21 7.32 -41.25 -28.39
CA PRO A 21 8.07 -39.99 -28.27
C PRO A 21 7.26 -38.64 -28.16
N SER A 22 8.00 -37.57 -27.86
CA SER A 22 7.83 -36.14 -28.26
C SER A 22 6.49 -35.42 -28.11
N THR A 23 6.48 -34.28 -27.38
CA THR A 23 6.17 -32.93 -27.93
C THR A 23 6.44 -31.85 -26.88
N THR A 24 7.19 -30.83 -27.29
CA THR A 24 7.34 -29.52 -26.64
C THR A 24 5.97 -28.82 -26.50
N GLY A 25 5.62 -28.43 -25.27
CA GLY A 25 4.37 -27.71 -24.97
C GLY A 25 4.64 -26.52 -24.05
N THR A 26 4.64 -25.34 -24.66
CA THR A 26 4.77 -24.00 -24.07
C THR A 26 3.69 -23.76 -23.01
N ALA A 27 4.09 -23.36 -21.79
CA ALA A 27 3.15 -22.95 -20.76
C ALA A 27 2.59 -21.54 -21.06
N SER A 28 1.31 -21.47 -21.40
CA SER A 28 0.57 -20.22 -21.61
C SER A 28 0.25 -19.52 -20.28
N SER A 29 0.59 -18.23 -20.20
CA SER A 29 0.17 -17.30 -19.15
C SER A 29 -1.31 -16.89 -19.28
N PRO A 30 -2.00 -16.53 -18.19
CA PRO A 30 -3.43 -16.24 -18.18
C PRO A 30 -3.78 -14.91 -18.84
N THR A 31 -4.78 -14.94 -19.73
CA THR A 31 -5.37 -13.81 -20.44
C THR A 31 -6.12 -12.87 -19.50
N MET A 32 -5.68 -11.61 -19.39
CA MET A 32 -6.48 -10.51 -18.87
C MET A 32 -7.49 -10.08 -19.95
N ARG A 33 -8.79 -10.28 -19.71
CA ARG A 33 -9.85 -9.68 -20.54
C ARG A 33 -9.87 -8.17 -20.30
N VAL A 34 -9.60 -7.39 -21.35
CA VAL A 34 -9.75 -5.93 -21.37
C VAL A 34 -11.04 -5.60 -22.12
N VAL A 35 -11.90 -4.81 -21.50
CA VAL A 35 -13.14 -4.26 -22.08
C VAL A 35 -12.77 -3.09 -23.00
N PRO A 36 -13.33 -2.99 -24.23
CA PRO A 36 -13.01 -1.89 -25.15
C PRO A 36 -13.63 -0.54 -24.71
N PRO A 37 -13.05 0.59 -25.14
CA PRO A 37 -13.54 1.93 -24.83
C PRO A 37 -14.82 2.26 -25.63
N PHE A 38 -15.80 2.85 -24.96
CA PHE A 38 -17.01 3.37 -25.61
C PHE A 38 -16.69 4.59 -26.49
N PRO A 39 -17.38 4.77 -27.64
CA PRO A 39 -17.22 5.95 -28.49
C PRO A 39 -17.78 7.19 -27.80
N PHE A 40 -16.95 8.24 -27.73
CA PHE A 40 -17.29 9.54 -27.14
C PHE A 40 -18.18 10.30 -28.12
N SER A 41 -19.45 10.53 -27.75
CA SER A 41 -20.31 11.50 -28.41
C SER A 41 -20.17 12.83 -27.67
N SER A 42 -19.75 13.89 -28.37
CA SER A 42 -19.64 15.23 -27.79
C SER A 42 -21.01 15.72 -27.29
N PRO A 43 -21.16 16.18 -26.04
CA PRO A 43 -22.38 16.84 -25.60
C PRO A 43 -22.47 18.26 -26.18
N PRO A 44 -23.69 18.79 -26.39
CA PRO A 44 -23.87 20.17 -26.80
C PRO A 44 -23.48 21.13 -25.66
N GLU A 45 -22.97 22.28 -26.06
CA GLU A 45 -22.63 23.42 -25.21
C GLU A 45 -23.88 23.91 -24.48
N VAL A 46 -23.97 23.63 -23.17
CA VAL A 46 -25.00 24.19 -22.28
C VAL A 46 -24.32 25.21 -21.39
N GLU A 47 -24.70 26.46 -21.63
CA GLU A 47 -24.40 27.66 -20.88
C GLU A 47 -24.51 27.42 -19.35
N SER A 48 -23.40 27.67 -18.65
CA SER A 48 -23.23 27.46 -17.21
C SER A 48 -24.14 28.37 -16.38
N GLN A 49 -25.38 27.94 -16.14
CA GLN A 49 -26.14 28.38 -14.98
C GLN A 49 -25.85 27.41 -13.84
N HIS A 50 -25.01 27.82 -12.90
CA HIS A 50 -24.79 27.10 -11.64
C HIS A 50 -26.12 27.01 -10.88
N PRO A 51 -26.70 25.82 -10.64
CA PRO A 51 -27.77 25.72 -9.66
C PRO A 51 -27.17 25.88 -8.27
N ALA A 52 -27.83 26.65 -7.42
CA ALA A 52 -27.47 26.85 -6.03
C ALA A 52 -27.27 25.49 -5.34
N VAL A 53 -26.07 25.30 -4.79
CA VAL A 53 -25.68 24.09 -4.06
C VAL A 53 -26.50 24.05 -2.79
N GLU A 54 -27.36 23.04 -2.66
CA GLU A 54 -28.03 22.76 -1.40
C GLU A 54 -26.98 22.21 -0.43
N GLU A 55 -26.45 23.09 0.44
CA GLU A 55 -25.60 22.66 1.54
C GLU A 55 -26.40 21.72 2.44
N GLY A 56 -26.05 20.43 2.41
CA GLY A 56 -26.58 19.47 3.37
C GLY A 56 -26.36 19.95 4.82
N PRO A 57 -27.14 19.48 5.80
CA PRO A 57 -27.20 20.08 7.13
C PRO A 57 -25.82 20.18 7.78
N GLN A 58 -25.23 21.37 7.76
CA GLN A 58 -24.02 21.65 8.50
C GLN A 58 -24.39 21.71 9.99
N LEU A 59 -24.14 20.62 10.71
CA LEU A 59 -24.31 20.61 12.15
C LEU A 59 -23.36 21.64 12.77
N PRO A 60 -23.86 22.61 13.57
CA PRO A 60 -23.06 23.71 14.06
C PRO A 60 -21.88 23.20 14.91
N GLY A 61 -20.66 23.65 14.58
CA GLY A 61 -19.44 23.39 15.34
C GLY A 61 -18.48 22.32 14.81
N ARG A 62 -18.81 21.62 13.70
CA ARG A 62 -17.85 20.69 13.06
C ARG A 62 -16.90 21.43 12.12
N GLN A 63 -15.63 21.04 12.10
CA GLN A 63 -14.66 21.60 11.16
C GLN A 63 -14.79 20.93 9.79
N PRO A 64 -14.73 21.67 8.66
CA PRO A 64 -14.79 21.06 7.34
C PRO A 64 -13.53 20.21 7.08
N CYS A 65 -13.70 19.10 6.39
CA CYS A 65 -12.63 18.26 5.86
C CYS A 65 -13.02 17.67 4.50
N TRP A 66 -12.02 17.34 3.68
CA TRP A 66 -12.20 16.80 2.33
C TRP A 66 -11.07 15.85 1.97
N ILE A 67 -11.24 15.16 0.84
CA ILE A 67 -10.24 14.25 0.29
C ILE A 67 -9.51 14.95 -0.85
N SER A 68 -8.20 15.16 -0.71
CA SER A 68 -7.35 15.67 -1.77
C SER A 68 -6.23 14.67 -2.07
N GLY A 69 -6.09 14.28 -3.34
CA GLY A 69 -5.02 13.37 -3.76
C GLY A 69 -4.98 12.03 -3.00
N GLY A 70 -6.14 11.55 -2.51
CA GLY A 70 -6.22 10.33 -1.70
C GLY A 70 -5.80 10.48 -0.24
N LYS A 71 -5.75 11.72 0.28
CA LYS A 71 -5.44 12.04 1.68
C LYS A 71 -6.54 12.89 2.30
N ILE A 72 -6.61 12.88 3.63
CA ILE A 72 -7.51 13.74 4.39
C ILE A 72 -6.87 15.11 4.58
N ASP A 73 -7.59 16.14 4.16
CA ASP A 73 -7.28 17.54 4.39
C ASP A 73 -8.40 18.22 5.20
N PRO A 74 -8.08 19.25 6.01
CA PRO A 74 -6.75 19.81 6.24
C PRO A 74 -5.84 18.89 7.08
N GLY A 75 -4.53 19.15 7.08
CA GLY A 75 -3.56 18.36 7.86
C GLY A 75 -3.85 18.27 9.37
N SER A 76 -4.62 19.20 9.94
CA SER A 76 -5.13 19.10 11.32
C SER A 76 -6.07 17.90 11.52
N ALA A 77 -6.91 17.58 10.54
CA ALA A 77 -7.78 16.40 10.58
C ALA A 77 -6.93 15.11 10.58
N SER A 78 -5.90 15.03 9.73
CA SER A 78 -4.96 13.90 9.73
C SER A 78 -4.23 13.72 11.07
N ARG A 79 -3.78 14.81 11.71
CA ARG A 79 -3.17 14.75 13.05
C ARG A 79 -4.15 14.29 14.12
N TYR A 80 -5.41 14.72 14.03
CA TYR A 80 -6.44 14.28 14.98
C TYR A 80 -6.71 12.77 14.90
N ILE A 81 -6.59 12.17 13.72
CA ILE A 81 -6.66 10.71 13.56
C ILE A 81 -5.56 10.05 14.41
N THR A 82 -4.32 10.54 14.35
CA THR A 82 -3.23 10.02 15.18
C THR A 82 -3.57 10.12 16.67
N THR A 83 -4.10 11.26 17.11
CA THR A 83 -4.53 11.45 18.50
C THR A 83 -5.60 10.45 18.93
N LEU A 84 -6.62 10.24 18.10
CA LEU A 84 -7.67 9.24 18.37
C LEU A 84 -7.11 7.82 18.46
N VAL A 85 -6.27 7.45 17.49
CA VAL A 85 -5.66 6.12 17.45
C VAL A 85 -4.80 5.88 18.69
N HIS A 86 -3.95 6.84 19.07
CA HIS A 86 -3.11 6.76 20.27
C HIS A 86 -3.92 6.64 21.55
N ALA A 87 -4.95 7.47 21.70
CA ALA A 87 -5.76 7.50 22.91
C ALA A 87 -6.58 6.21 23.12
N HIS A 88 -6.84 5.44 22.06
CA HIS A 88 -7.79 4.31 22.08
C HIS A 88 -7.16 3.03 21.54
N ILE A 89 -5.86 2.86 21.75
CA ILE A 89 -5.17 1.61 21.44
C ILE A 89 -5.80 0.47 22.27
N PRO A 90 -6.36 -0.58 21.62
CA PRO A 90 -7.15 -1.60 22.30
C PRO A 90 -6.31 -2.61 23.08
N GLY A 91 -4.98 -2.61 22.92
CA GLY A 91 -4.08 -3.59 23.50
C GLY A 91 -2.66 -3.48 22.92
N PRO A 92 -1.80 -4.49 23.14
CA PRO A 92 -0.47 -4.56 22.53
C PRO A 92 -0.59 -4.95 21.05
N VAL A 93 -1.14 -4.06 20.22
CA VAL A 93 -1.35 -4.27 18.79
C VAL A 93 -0.25 -3.57 17.99
N ASP A 94 0.29 -4.24 16.97
CA ASP A 94 1.35 -3.67 16.12
C ASP A 94 0.84 -3.19 14.75
N SER A 95 -0.41 -3.53 14.42
CA SER A 95 -1.03 -3.22 13.16
C SER A 95 -2.48 -2.74 13.30
N TRP A 96 -2.93 -1.92 12.35
CA TRP A 96 -4.32 -1.46 12.27
C TRP A 96 -5.33 -2.61 12.10
N ARG A 97 -4.89 -3.73 11.53
CA ARG A 97 -5.75 -4.90 11.27
C ARG A 97 -6.17 -5.61 12.56
N GLU A 98 -5.34 -5.51 13.61
CA GLU A 98 -5.65 -6.06 14.93
C GLU A 98 -6.67 -5.21 15.70
N PHE A 99 -6.97 -3.99 15.26
CA PHE A 99 -8.03 -3.20 15.89
C PHE A 99 -9.39 -3.87 15.63
N PRO A 100 -10.16 -4.17 16.68
CA PRO A 100 -11.52 -4.70 16.51
C PRO A 100 -12.36 -3.75 15.65
N VAL A 101 -13.20 -4.31 14.76
CA VAL A 101 -14.09 -3.52 13.91
C VAL A 101 -14.92 -2.51 14.72
N PRO A 102 -15.52 -2.87 15.88
CA PRO A 102 -16.28 -1.92 16.68
C PRO A 102 -15.43 -0.73 17.19
N VAL A 103 -14.15 -0.95 17.48
CA VAL A 103 -13.23 0.13 17.88
C VAL A 103 -12.95 1.03 16.68
N ARG A 104 -12.69 0.47 15.50
CA ARG A 104 -12.47 1.26 14.27
C ARG A 104 -13.70 2.11 13.92
N ASP A 105 -14.90 1.56 14.09
CA ASP A 105 -16.16 2.27 13.89
C ASP A 105 -16.36 3.39 14.90
N LEU A 106 -16.09 3.13 16.19
CA LEU A 106 -16.13 4.13 17.24
C LEU A 106 -15.17 5.29 16.94
N LEU A 107 -13.93 5.00 16.55
CA LEU A 107 -12.95 6.04 16.23
C LEU A 107 -13.35 6.87 15.02
N PHE A 108 -13.97 6.25 14.01
CA PHE A 108 -14.52 6.99 12.88
C PHE A 108 -15.71 7.86 13.29
N ASP A 109 -16.61 7.37 14.13
CA ASP A 109 -17.72 8.15 14.68
C ASP A 109 -17.19 9.37 15.46
N MET A 110 -16.22 9.17 16.36
CA MET A 110 -15.56 10.26 17.09
C MET A 110 -14.91 11.28 16.15
N PHE A 111 -14.26 10.82 15.08
CA PHE A 111 -13.71 11.70 14.06
C PHE A 111 -14.80 12.54 13.39
N THR A 112 -15.89 11.91 12.94
CA THR A 112 -17.00 12.59 12.24
C THR A 112 -17.84 13.50 13.14
N ARG A 113 -17.80 13.33 14.47
CA ARG A 113 -18.35 14.30 15.42
C ARG A 113 -17.58 15.61 15.42
N ARG A 114 -16.28 15.58 15.11
CA ARG A 114 -15.38 16.74 15.15
C ARG A 114 -15.13 17.36 13.77
N PHE A 115 -15.17 16.55 12.73
CA PHE A 115 -14.96 16.94 11.33
C PHE A 115 -16.14 16.52 10.46
N ALA A 116 -16.57 17.39 9.55
CA ALA A 116 -17.62 17.12 8.58
C ALA A 116 -17.04 17.03 7.17
N PHE A 117 -17.40 15.99 6.42
CA PHE A 117 -17.12 15.92 5.00
C PHE A 117 -18.11 16.81 4.25
N THR A 118 -17.60 17.67 3.35
CA THR A 118 -18.43 18.64 2.61
C THR A 118 -19.49 17.97 1.72
N ARG A 119 -19.27 16.73 1.30
CA ARG A 119 -20.21 15.98 0.44
C ARG A 119 -20.53 14.63 1.07
N LEU A 120 -21.82 14.31 1.21
CA LEU A 120 -22.30 13.05 1.79
C LEU A 120 -21.91 11.82 0.94
N GLU A 121 -21.86 11.97 -0.38
CA GLU A 121 -21.42 10.94 -1.32
C GLU A 121 -19.96 10.52 -1.11
N ASP A 122 -19.14 11.40 -0.52
CA ASP A 122 -17.76 11.07 -0.19
C ASP A 122 -17.65 10.15 1.02
N LEU A 123 -18.71 9.88 1.81
CA LEU A 123 -18.62 9.13 3.07
C LEU A 123 -17.97 7.74 2.95
N PRO A 124 -18.34 6.85 2.00
CA PRO A 124 -17.68 5.55 1.85
C PRO A 124 -16.19 5.70 1.47
N ARG A 125 -15.90 6.62 0.54
CA ARG A 125 -14.52 6.92 0.11
C ARG A 125 -13.71 7.53 1.26
N ALA A 126 -14.34 8.41 2.04
CA ALA A 126 -13.78 9.09 3.19
C ALA A 126 -13.43 8.10 4.28
N ARG A 127 -14.31 7.12 4.56
CA ARG A 127 -14.01 6.03 5.49
C ARG A 127 -12.78 5.24 5.03
N ALA A 128 -12.70 4.87 3.76
CA ALA A 128 -11.56 4.12 3.24
C ALA A 128 -10.23 4.91 3.32
N VAL A 129 -10.25 6.20 2.95
CA VAL A 129 -9.08 7.08 3.07
C VAL A 129 -8.71 7.33 4.53
N TRP A 130 -9.70 7.46 5.41
CA TRP A 130 -9.50 7.60 6.85
C TRP A 130 -8.82 6.38 7.45
N GLU A 131 -9.29 5.17 7.13
CA GLU A 131 -8.66 3.93 7.60
C GLU A 131 -7.22 3.78 7.08
N SER A 132 -7.00 4.10 5.80
CA SER A 132 -5.65 4.11 5.21
C SER A 132 -4.72 5.11 5.93
N THR A 133 -5.26 6.28 6.30
CA THR A 133 -4.53 7.30 7.05
C THR A 133 -4.22 6.80 8.46
N ALA A 134 -5.19 6.23 9.17
CA ALA A 134 -5.02 5.66 10.51
C ALA A 134 -3.96 4.56 10.52
N GLN A 135 -4.01 3.65 9.54
CA GLN A 135 -3.03 2.59 9.35
C GLN A 135 -1.62 3.13 9.13
N THR A 136 -1.48 4.11 8.23
CA THR A 136 -0.19 4.73 7.92
C THR A 136 0.38 5.45 9.14
N ASN A 137 -0.45 6.20 9.86
CA ASN A 137 -0.05 6.95 11.04
C ASN A 137 0.37 6.02 12.18
N LEU A 138 -0.38 4.95 12.47
CA LEU A 138 -0.03 3.97 13.49
C LEU A 138 1.31 3.29 13.17
N ARG A 139 1.48 2.82 11.93
CA ARG A 139 2.73 2.20 11.48
C ARG A 139 3.92 3.14 11.66
N LYS A 140 3.73 4.41 11.32
CA LYS A 140 4.76 5.45 11.49
C LYS A 140 5.08 5.67 12.97
N SER A 141 4.08 5.88 13.83
CA SER A 141 4.28 6.07 15.27
C SER A 141 4.99 4.88 15.92
N MET A 142 4.63 3.65 15.57
CA MET A 142 5.29 2.43 16.06
C MET A 142 6.74 2.32 15.57
N TRP A 143 7.04 2.76 14.34
CA TRP A 143 8.42 2.83 13.86
C TRP A 143 9.21 3.91 14.61
N GLU A 144 8.66 5.10 14.79
CA GLU A 144 9.32 6.20 15.51
C GLU A 144 9.61 5.84 16.97
N ALA A 145 8.69 5.15 17.65
CA ALA A 145 8.89 4.67 19.01
C ALA A 145 10.09 3.70 19.11
N ARG A 146 10.13 2.69 18.23
CA ARG A 146 11.25 1.73 18.17
C ARG A 146 12.57 2.37 17.77
N ASP A 147 12.54 3.27 16.78
CA ASP A 147 13.74 3.99 16.33
C ASP A 147 14.30 4.88 17.46
N LYS A 148 13.42 5.56 18.20
CA LYS A 148 13.82 6.34 19.39
C LYS A 148 14.45 5.44 20.45
N ALA A 149 13.78 4.35 20.84
CA ALA A 149 14.29 3.42 21.85
C ALA A 149 15.64 2.80 21.44
N MET A 150 15.76 2.37 20.18
CA MET A 150 17.01 1.83 19.62
C MET A 150 18.15 2.87 19.66
N LYS A 151 17.87 4.13 19.29
CA LYS A 151 18.88 5.20 19.33
C LYS A 151 19.30 5.55 20.75
N THR A 152 18.36 5.56 21.69
CA THR A 152 18.66 5.89 23.09
C THR A 152 19.44 4.78 23.79
N THR A 153 19.10 3.51 23.52
CA THR A 153 19.79 2.35 24.11
C THR A 153 21.09 1.99 23.39
N GLY A 154 21.23 2.36 22.12
CA GLY A 154 22.30 1.87 21.26
C GLY A 154 22.17 0.37 20.94
N ASN A 155 21.06 -0.28 21.32
CA ASN A 155 20.86 -1.71 21.17
C ASN A 155 19.70 -2.00 20.20
N ARG A 156 19.90 -2.98 19.33
CA ARG A 156 18.88 -3.43 18.36
C ARG A 156 17.94 -4.51 18.90
N ASP A 157 18.26 -5.10 20.05
CA ASP A 157 17.41 -6.06 20.73
C ASP A 157 16.19 -5.36 21.34
N PRO A 158 14.94 -5.72 20.94
CA PRO A 158 13.73 -5.14 21.51
C PRO A 158 13.61 -5.30 23.03
N MET A 159 14.24 -6.32 23.62
CA MET A 159 14.23 -6.50 25.08
C MET A 159 15.02 -5.41 25.82
N ALA A 160 15.96 -4.73 25.14
CA ALA A 160 16.66 -3.59 25.72
C ALA A 160 15.80 -2.32 25.76
N TRP A 161 14.61 -2.32 25.14
CA TRP A 161 13.78 -1.13 24.97
C TRP A 161 12.67 -0.98 26.03
N LEU A 162 12.55 -1.90 26.99
CA LEU A 162 11.41 -1.96 27.92
C LEU A 162 11.16 -0.65 28.70
N ASP A 163 12.23 0.04 29.12
CA ASP A 163 12.14 1.32 29.86
C ASP A 163 11.99 2.56 28.97
N TYR A 164 11.84 2.37 27.66
CA TYR A 164 11.79 3.45 26.66
C TYR A 164 10.42 3.52 25.97
N ASP A 165 9.36 3.26 26.73
CA ASP A 165 7.99 3.33 26.25
C ASP A 165 7.64 4.75 25.76
N PRO A 166 6.90 4.88 24.64
CA PRO A 166 6.45 6.19 24.18
C PRO A 166 5.29 6.68 25.06
N VAL A 167 5.26 7.97 25.37
CA VAL A 167 4.25 8.63 26.24
C VAL A 167 2.79 8.30 25.88
N TRP A 168 2.51 8.04 24.60
CA TRP A 168 1.16 7.75 24.12
C TRP A 168 0.75 6.27 24.24
N LEU A 169 1.65 5.38 24.65
CA LEU A 169 1.40 3.95 24.78
C LEU A 169 1.59 3.53 26.22
N ARG A 170 0.69 2.68 26.72
CA ARG A 170 0.83 2.12 28.06
C ARG A 170 2.06 1.21 28.14
N ARG A 171 2.77 1.27 29.26
CA ARG A 171 3.97 0.47 29.51
C ARG A 171 3.74 -1.04 29.33
N ASP A 172 2.67 -1.59 29.89
CA ASP A 172 2.36 -3.02 29.77
C ASP A 172 2.11 -3.45 28.31
N TYR A 173 1.54 -2.55 27.50
CA TYR A 173 1.38 -2.81 26.06
C TYR A 173 2.72 -2.75 25.33
N TRP A 174 3.58 -1.80 25.70
CA TRP A 174 4.93 -1.69 25.16
C TRP A 174 5.79 -2.91 25.48
N GLU A 175 5.79 -3.38 26.73
CA GLU A 175 6.51 -4.58 27.17
C GLU A 175 6.08 -5.80 26.33
N SER A 176 4.78 -6.03 26.21
CA SER A 176 4.23 -7.12 25.38
C SER A 176 4.62 -7.02 23.91
N LEU A 177 4.74 -5.80 23.37
CA LEU A 177 5.18 -5.56 21.99
C LEU A 177 6.68 -5.80 21.82
N CYS A 178 7.50 -5.40 22.80
CA CYS A 178 8.93 -5.69 22.82
C CYS A 178 9.19 -7.19 22.83
N GLU A 179 8.48 -7.96 23.66
CA GLU A 179 8.56 -9.43 23.67
C GLU A 179 8.20 -10.02 22.29
N ARG A 180 7.11 -9.52 21.67
CA ARG A 180 6.69 -9.96 20.33
C ARG A 180 7.74 -9.65 19.27
N TRP A 181 8.38 -8.48 19.32
CA TRP A 181 9.42 -8.10 18.36
C TRP A 181 10.73 -8.83 18.62
N ALA A 182 11.01 -9.22 19.86
CA ALA A 182 12.15 -10.05 20.23
C ALA A 182 11.98 -11.50 19.76
N ALA A 183 10.74 -11.97 19.59
CA ALA A 183 10.46 -13.31 19.10
C ALA A 183 11.11 -13.57 17.73
N GLY A 184 11.76 -14.73 17.59
CA GLY A 184 12.54 -15.10 16.40
C GLY A 184 11.76 -14.98 15.08
N ALA A 185 10.49 -15.39 15.06
CA ALA A 185 9.63 -15.30 13.88
C ALA A 185 9.47 -13.85 13.36
N TRP A 186 9.34 -12.88 14.26
CA TRP A 186 9.22 -11.47 13.87
C TRP A 186 10.54 -10.95 13.29
N GLN A 187 11.66 -11.29 13.93
CA GLN A 187 12.99 -10.90 13.46
C GLN A 187 13.32 -11.52 12.12
N GLU A 188 13.02 -12.81 11.92
CA GLU A 188 13.20 -13.52 10.66
C GLU A 188 12.39 -12.86 9.53
N GLY A 189 11.12 -12.54 9.78
CA GLY A 189 10.28 -11.82 8.82
C GLY A 189 10.84 -10.44 8.48
N SER A 190 11.32 -9.71 9.49
CA SER A 190 11.96 -8.40 9.31
C SER A 190 13.24 -8.49 8.46
N GLN A 191 14.09 -9.49 8.74
CA GLN A 191 15.33 -9.72 7.99
C GLN A 191 15.05 -10.22 6.57
N ALA A 192 14.07 -11.08 6.37
CA ALA A 192 13.63 -11.52 5.04
C ALA A 192 13.14 -10.33 4.21
N ALA A 193 12.29 -9.47 4.79
CA ALA A 193 11.83 -8.26 4.12
C ALA A 193 12.98 -7.30 3.79
N LYS A 194 14.00 -7.20 4.66
CA LYS A 194 15.22 -6.44 4.38
C LYS A 194 16.01 -7.04 3.22
N ARG A 195 16.25 -8.36 3.24
CA ARG A 195 16.94 -9.11 2.17
C ARG A 195 16.23 -8.94 0.82
N ASN A 196 14.90 -9.04 0.81
CA ASN A 196 14.08 -8.85 -0.40
C ASN A 196 14.16 -7.42 -0.95
N ARG A 197 14.24 -6.40 -0.07
CA ARG A 197 14.46 -5.02 -0.53
C ARG A 197 15.87 -4.83 -1.11
N SER A 198 16.87 -5.53 -0.57
CA SER A 198 18.25 -5.46 -1.04
C SER A 198 18.59 -6.40 -2.19
N SER A 199 17.73 -7.36 -2.54
CA SER A 199 18.04 -8.40 -3.54
C SER A 199 18.07 -7.86 -4.96
N ILE A 200 17.36 -6.76 -5.23
CA ILE A 200 17.39 -6.09 -6.52
C ILE A 200 17.49 -4.57 -6.29
N PRO A 201 18.69 -4.05 -5.98
CA PRO A 201 18.87 -2.63 -5.65
C PRO A 201 18.45 -1.72 -6.81
N GLU A 202 18.56 -2.19 -8.04
CA GLU A 202 18.33 -1.42 -9.25
C GLU A 202 16.85 -1.18 -9.60
N LYS A 203 15.94 -2.06 -9.14
CA LYS A 203 14.51 -2.01 -9.48
C LYS A 203 13.66 -1.08 -8.62
N ASN A 204 14.23 -0.50 -7.56
CA ASN A 204 13.51 0.36 -6.61
C ASN A 204 14.00 1.82 -6.61
N VAL A 205 14.81 2.20 -7.60
CA VAL A 205 15.41 3.54 -7.68
C VAL A 205 14.51 4.47 -8.49
N HIS A 206 14.25 5.64 -7.93
CA HIS A 206 13.48 6.72 -8.54
C HIS A 206 13.97 8.07 -7.99
N THR A 207 13.81 9.15 -8.74
CA THR A 207 14.30 10.50 -8.42
C THR A 207 13.24 11.42 -7.79
N SER A 208 12.03 10.95 -7.53
CA SER A 208 10.95 11.79 -6.97
C SER A 208 11.14 12.16 -5.49
N GLY A 209 12.10 11.54 -4.80
CA GLY A 209 12.33 11.77 -3.37
C GLY A 209 11.10 11.42 -2.53
N SER A 210 10.76 12.27 -1.56
CA SER A 210 9.59 12.09 -0.69
C SER A 210 8.25 12.50 -1.32
N VAL A 211 8.25 12.98 -2.56
CA VAL A 211 7.05 13.41 -3.27
C VAL A 211 6.40 12.21 -3.94
N SER A 212 5.10 12.02 -3.68
CA SER A 212 4.36 10.89 -4.23
C SER A 212 4.19 10.99 -5.75
N TYR A 213 4.04 9.84 -6.41
CA TYR A 213 3.74 9.74 -7.84
C TYR A 213 2.45 10.50 -8.21
N ALA A 214 1.41 10.45 -7.35
CA ALA A 214 0.17 11.19 -7.54
C ALA A 214 0.38 12.71 -7.48
N THR A 215 1.21 13.20 -6.56
CA THR A 215 1.58 14.62 -6.49
C THR A 215 2.39 15.04 -7.71
N HIS A 216 3.32 14.20 -8.18
CA HIS A 216 4.02 14.44 -9.45
C HIS A 216 3.06 14.49 -10.64
N ASN A 217 2.05 13.61 -10.66
CA ASN A 217 1.02 13.60 -11.70
C ASN A 217 0.18 14.89 -11.69
N GLN A 218 -0.27 15.33 -10.52
CA GLN A 218 -1.04 16.59 -10.39
C GLN A 218 -0.22 17.80 -10.82
N LYS A 219 1.05 17.90 -10.39
CA LYS A 219 1.97 18.97 -10.82
C LYS A 219 2.16 18.96 -12.33
N LEU A 220 2.42 17.79 -12.91
CA LEU A 220 2.62 17.64 -14.34
C LEU A 220 1.34 17.90 -15.14
N HIS A 221 0.17 17.60 -14.59
CA HIS A 221 -1.12 17.94 -15.20
C HIS A 221 -1.29 19.46 -15.29
N HIS A 222 -0.96 20.19 -14.23
CA HIS A 222 -1.02 21.64 -14.22
C HIS A 222 0.03 22.26 -15.17
N GLU A 223 1.24 21.69 -15.25
CA GLU A 223 2.29 22.17 -16.15
C GLU A 223 1.97 21.92 -17.64
N LEU A 224 1.24 20.85 -17.95
CA LEU A 224 0.89 20.49 -19.33
C LEU A 224 -0.52 20.96 -19.74
N GLU A 225 -1.30 21.51 -18.81
CA GLU A 225 -2.72 21.84 -18.97
C GLU A 225 -3.58 20.68 -19.51
N ARG A 226 -3.12 19.45 -19.30
CA ARG A 226 -3.77 18.21 -19.75
C ARG A 226 -3.32 17.03 -18.90
N ALA A 227 -4.06 15.92 -18.98
CA ALA A 227 -3.67 14.66 -18.35
C ALA A 227 -2.27 14.19 -18.81
N PRO A 228 -1.31 13.99 -17.89
CA PRO A 228 0.00 13.47 -18.24
C PRO A 228 -0.05 12.04 -18.76
N THR A 229 0.76 11.73 -19.77
CA THR A 229 0.96 10.35 -20.19
C THR A 229 1.82 9.60 -19.19
N PHE A 230 1.65 8.27 -19.12
CA PHE A 230 2.50 7.40 -18.32
C PHE A 230 3.99 7.68 -18.58
N ARG A 231 4.39 7.78 -19.86
CA ARG A 231 5.78 8.01 -20.24
C ARG A 231 6.33 9.33 -19.71
N LYS A 232 5.59 10.44 -19.82
CA LYS A 232 6.05 11.74 -19.29
C LYS A 232 6.19 11.72 -17.77
N LEU A 233 5.27 11.06 -17.08
CA LEU A 233 5.32 10.93 -15.62
C LEU A 233 6.45 9.98 -15.17
N PHE A 234 6.68 8.90 -15.92
CA PHE A 234 7.77 7.97 -15.70
C PHE A 234 9.13 8.66 -15.86
N ASP A 235 9.35 9.37 -16.97
CA ASP A 235 10.57 10.15 -17.22
C ASP A 235 10.83 11.15 -16.09
N ARG A 236 9.81 11.90 -15.66
CA ARG A 236 9.92 12.86 -14.55
C ARG A 236 10.43 12.23 -13.25
N THR A 237 10.11 10.97 -13.02
CA THR A 237 10.36 10.27 -11.75
C THR A 237 11.52 9.28 -11.81
N HIS A 238 12.03 8.96 -13.01
CA HIS A 238 13.08 7.94 -13.21
C HIS A 238 14.24 8.41 -14.09
N LYS A 239 14.27 9.68 -14.53
CA LYS A 239 15.46 10.32 -15.09
C LYS A 239 16.18 11.16 -14.04
N ARG A 240 17.50 11.25 -14.18
CA ARG A 240 18.36 12.10 -13.34
C ARG A 240 18.12 13.57 -13.71
N LYS A 241 18.09 14.45 -12.71
CA LYS A 241 17.80 15.87 -12.93
C LYS A 241 18.91 16.51 -13.77
N GLY A 242 18.53 17.21 -14.84
CA GLY A 242 19.48 17.92 -15.72
C GLY A 242 20.16 17.04 -16.77
N THR A 243 19.76 15.77 -16.88
CA THR A 243 20.25 14.81 -17.88
C THR A 243 19.07 14.05 -18.47
N ASP A 244 19.24 13.42 -19.64
CA ASP A 244 18.22 12.50 -20.17
C ASP A 244 18.42 11.05 -19.70
N ASP A 245 19.43 10.82 -18.86
CA ASP A 245 19.80 9.49 -18.38
C ASP A 245 18.84 8.95 -17.32
N TYR A 246 18.51 7.67 -17.45
CA TYR A 246 17.76 6.94 -16.44
C TYR A 246 18.58 6.70 -15.17
N VAL A 247 17.87 6.59 -14.05
CA VAL A 247 18.46 6.31 -12.74
C VAL A 247 19.04 4.90 -12.65
N SER A 248 18.56 3.98 -13.48
CA SER A 248 19.01 2.59 -13.58
C SER A 248 18.77 1.98 -14.97
N GLU A 249 19.47 0.88 -15.27
CA GLU A 249 19.21 0.07 -16.48
C GLU A 249 17.80 -0.50 -16.44
N SER A 250 17.35 -0.95 -15.28
CA SER A 250 15.97 -1.44 -15.10
C SER A 250 14.92 -0.38 -15.48
N ALA A 251 15.13 0.89 -15.10
CA ALA A 251 14.23 1.97 -15.49
C ALA A 251 14.25 2.23 -17.01
N ARG A 252 15.44 2.17 -17.63
CA ARG A 252 15.59 2.27 -19.09
C ARG A 252 14.84 1.14 -19.79
N THR A 253 15.03 -0.12 -19.37
CA THR A 253 14.36 -1.28 -19.96
C THR A 253 12.84 -1.19 -19.84
N ILE A 254 12.30 -0.70 -18.72
CA ILE A 254 10.85 -0.47 -18.56
C ILE A 254 10.35 0.55 -19.57
N ALA A 255 11.07 1.66 -19.73
CA ALA A 255 10.72 2.71 -20.67
C ALA A 255 10.74 2.20 -22.12
N GLU A 256 11.80 1.52 -22.54
CA GLU A 256 11.94 0.92 -23.88
C GLU A 256 10.86 -0.14 -24.15
N THR A 257 10.56 -0.98 -23.16
CA THR A 257 9.50 -1.99 -23.29
C THR A 257 8.13 -1.33 -23.42
N TYR A 258 7.87 -0.26 -22.67
CA TYR A 258 6.65 0.52 -22.83
C TYR A 258 6.55 1.11 -24.24
N ASP A 259 7.61 1.73 -24.76
CA ASP A 259 7.60 2.31 -26.11
C ASP A 259 7.35 1.25 -27.18
N ARG A 260 8.03 0.10 -27.09
CA ARG A 260 7.84 -1.03 -28.01
C ARG A 260 6.40 -1.54 -27.99
N THR A 261 5.86 -1.81 -26.79
CA THR A 261 4.49 -2.33 -26.65
C THR A 261 3.44 -1.33 -27.11
N MET A 262 3.65 -0.03 -26.92
CA MET A 262 2.77 0.99 -27.47
C MET A 262 2.88 1.05 -28.99
N ALA A 263 4.08 1.02 -29.56
CA ALA A 263 4.28 1.01 -31.01
C ALA A 263 3.60 -0.20 -31.68
N GLU A 264 3.73 -1.40 -31.10
CA GLU A 264 3.04 -2.61 -31.58
C GLU A 264 1.51 -2.44 -31.54
N ARG A 265 0.95 -1.92 -30.43
CA ARG A 265 -0.49 -1.67 -30.28
C ARG A 265 -1.04 -0.64 -31.27
N TYR A 266 -0.27 0.39 -31.60
CA TYR A 266 -0.65 1.40 -32.59
C TYR A 266 -0.41 0.94 -34.04
N ALA A 267 0.52 0.00 -34.27
CA ALA A 267 0.79 -0.59 -35.58
C ALA A 267 -0.21 -1.70 -35.96
N GLU A 268 -0.72 -2.46 -34.98
CA GLU A 268 -1.78 -3.49 -35.16
C GLU A 268 -3.19 -2.89 -35.33
N GLY A 269 -3.31 -1.56 -35.24
CA GLY A 269 -4.44 -0.70 -35.62
C GLY A 269 -5.85 -1.30 -35.63
N THR A 270 -6.77 -0.72 -34.85
CA THR A 270 -8.12 -0.49 -35.40
C THR A 270 -8.72 0.78 -34.76
N PRO A 271 -9.40 1.65 -35.55
CA PRO A 271 -10.19 2.80 -35.06
C PRO A 271 -11.21 2.46 -33.98
#